data_AF-A0A317Z2T6-F1
#
_entry.id   AF-A0A317Z2T6-F1
#
_cell.length_a   1.000
_cell.length_b   1.000
_cell.length_c   1.000
_cell.angle_alpha   90.00
_cell.angle_beta   90.00
_cell.angle_gamma   90.00
#
_symmetry.space_group_name_H-M   'P 1'
#
loop_
_entity.id
_entity.type
_entity.pdbx_description
1 polymer ?
#
loop_
_entity_poly.entity_id
_entity_poly.type
_entity_poly.pdbx_seq_one_letter_code
_entity_poly.pdbx_strand_id
1 'polypeptide(L)'
;MPKVIGLTGGIATGKSTVAELLAIHGFKIVDADVAARKAVAKGTEGLKKVQALFGDEAINEDGEMNRTFVGQQVFYDDEKRKQLNAIVHPIVGKMMNQER
;
A
#
# COMPACT_ATOMS: atom_id res chain seq x y z
N MET A 1 -16.55 -8.60 -17.42
CA MET A 1 -15.71 -8.08 -16.31
C MET A 1 -16.63 -7.70 -15.16
N PRO A 2 -16.31 -8.06 -13.90
CA PRO A 2 -17.10 -7.64 -12.75
C PRO A 2 -17.06 -6.10 -12.61
N LYS A 3 -18.17 -5.50 -12.15
CA LYS A 3 -18.20 -4.08 -11.80
C LYS A 3 -17.36 -3.85 -10.55
N VAL A 4 -16.52 -2.82 -10.57
CA VAL A 4 -15.68 -2.42 -9.41
C VAL A 4 -16.23 -1.13 -8.85
N ILE A 5 -16.38 -1.08 -7.53
CA ILE A 5 -16.84 0.08 -6.78
C ILE A 5 -15.70 0.49 -5.84
N GLY A 6 -15.23 1.72 -5.96
CA GLY A 6 -14.21 2.28 -5.06
C GLY A 6 -14.86 2.85 -3.80
N LEU A 7 -14.61 2.23 -2.65
CA LEU A 7 -15.00 2.77 -1.35
C LEU A 7 -13.91 3.73 -0.84
N THR A 8 -14.26 5.00 -0.70
CA THR A 8 -13.36 6.07 -0.25
C THR A 8 -13.99 6.90 0.87
N GLY A 9 -13.22 7.78 1.49
CA GLY A 9 -13.59 8.56 2.67
C GLY A 9 -12.38 8.96 3.51
N GLY A 10 -12.53 10.00 4.31
CA GLY A 10 -11.47 10.53 5.18
C GLY A 10 -11.08 9.59 6.33
N ILE A 11 -10.09 10.00 7.13
CA ILE A 11 -9.70 9.30 8.35
C ILE A 11 -10.91 9.26 9.30
N ALA A 12 -11.13 8.12 9.96
CA ALA A 12 -12.20 7.90 10.95
C ALA A 12 -13.65 8.07 10.45
N THR A 13 -13.91 8.02 9.14
CA THR A 13 -15.28 8.13 8.58
C THR A 13 -16.06 6.81 8.50
N GLY A 14 -15.59 5.74 9.15
CA GLY A 14 -16.29 4.44 9.17
C GLY A 14 -16.18 3.59 7.90
N LYS A 15 -15.19 3.83 7.02
CA LYS A 15 -14.98 3.03 5.79
C LYS A 15 -14.89 1.53 6.06
N SER A 16 -14.14 1.13 7.09
CA SER A 16 -13.96 -0.29 7.44
C SER A 16 -15.30 -0.93 7.82
N THR A 17 -16.16 -0.21 8.56
CA THR A 17 -17.52 -0.68 8.88
C THR A 17 -18.37 -0.88 7.63
N VAL A 18 -18.31 0.05 6.67
CA VAL A 18 -19.05 -0.11 5.39
C VAL A 18 -18.49 -1.27 4.58
N ALA A 19 -17.17 -1.46 4.54
CA ALA A 19 -16.53 -2.59 3.86
C ALA A 19 -16.96 -3.94 4.46
N GLU A 20 -17.03 -4.04 5.80
CA GLU A 20 -17.53 -5.23 6.50
C GLU A 20 -19.00 -5.52 6.19
N LEU A 21 -19.85 -4.48 6.18
CA LEU A 21 -21.26 -4.63 5.81
C LEU A 21 -21.40 -5.14 4.37
N LEU A 22 -20.61 -4.62 3.42
CA LEU A 22 -20.60 -5.11 2.05
C LEU A 22 -20.15 -6.58 1.98
N ALA A 23 -19.13 -6.98 2.75
CA ALA A 23 -18.66 -8.35 2.82
C ALA A 23 -19.76 -9.32 3.32
N ILE A 24 -20.51 -8.93 4.36
CA ILE A 24 -21.65 -9.69 4.89
C ILE A 24 -22.73 -9.92 3.81
N HIS A 25 -22.90 -8.97 2.89
CA HIS A 25 -23.85 -9.07 1.77
C HIS A 25 -23.26 -9.76 0.53
N GLY A 26 -22.11 -10.45 0.66
CA GLY A 26 -21.52 -11.26 -0.39
C GLY A 26 -20.62 -10.50 -1.37
N PHE A 27 -20.26 -9.24 -1.10
CA PHE A 27 -19.29 -8.53 -1.90
C PHE A 27 -17.87 -8.99 -1.55
N LYS A 28 -17.06 -9.24 -2.58
CA LYS A 28 -15.62 -9.42 -2.41
C LYS A 28 -14.96 -8.08 -2.11
N ILE A 29 -14.26 -7.99 -0.99
CA ILE A 29 -13.52 -6.80 -0.60
C ILE A 29 -12.07 -6.96 -1.04
N VAL A 30 -11.59 -5.97 -1.80
CA VAL A 30 -10.18 -5.84 -2.18
C VAL A 30 -9.63 -4.61 -1.48
N ASP A 31 -8.73 -4.80 -0.54
CA ASP A 31 -8.22 -3.75 0.34
C ASP A 31 -6.87 -3.21 -0.17
N ALA A 32 -6.86 -1.91 -0.53
CA ALA A 32 -5.67 -1.23 -1.03
C ALA A 32 -4.58 -1.07 0.04
N ASP A 33 -4.95 -0.89 1.32
CA ASP A 33 -3.98 -0.76 2.43
C ASP A 33 -3.30 -2.09 2.69
N VAL A 34 -4.05 -3.20 2.62
CA VAL A 34 -3.48 -4.56 2.71
C VAL A 34 -2.53 -4.82 1.54
N ALA A 35 -2.95 -4.49 0.32
CA ALA A 35 -2.10 -4.64 -0.87
C ALA A 35 -0.84 -3.77 -0.79
N ALA A 36 -0.93 -2.53 -0.31
CA ALA A 36 0.21 -1.64 -0.11
C ALA A 36 1.21 -2.20 0.91
N ARG A 37 0.73 -2.77 2.03
CA ARG A 37 1.60 -3.43 3.00
C ARG A 37 2.31 -4.65 2.41
N LYS A 38 1.59 -5.48 1.64
CA LYS A 38 2.17 -6.65 0.96
C LYS A 38 3.16 -6.25 -0.14
N ALA A 39 2.93 -5.14 -0.83
CA ALA A 39 3.78 -4.68 -1.93
C ALA A 39 5.23 -4.39 -1.52
N VAL A 40 5.44 -4.05 -0.25
CA VAL A 40 6.75 -3.73 0.36
C VAL A 40 7.11 -4.67 1.51
N ALA A 41 6.50 -5.85 1.57
CA ALA A 41 6.84 -6.86 2.57
C ALA A 41 8.28 -7.38 2.39
N LYS A 42 8.86 -7.95 3.44
CA LYS A 42 10.19 -8.57 3.41
C LYS A 42 10.32 -9.54 2.23
N GLY A 43 11.43 -9.43 1.50
CA GLY A 43 11.73 -10.27 0.34
C GLY A 43 11.04 -9.87 -0.97
N THR A 44 10.18 -8.86 -0.97
CA THR A 44 9.52 -8.39 -2.19
C THR A 44 10.42 -7.49 -3.05
N GLU A 45 10.17 -7.48 -4.36
CA GLU A 45 10.80 -6.54 -5.30
C GLU A 45 10.47 -5.08 -4.97
N GLY A 46 9.28 -4.82 -4.40
CA GLY A 46 8.91 -3.48 -3.96
C GLY A 46 9.82 -2.98 -2.84
N LEU A 47 10.09 -3.82 -1.83
CA LEU A 47 10.99 -3.46 -0.74
C LEU A 47 12.42 -3.21 -1.22
N LYS A 48 12.94 -4.04 -2.13
CA LYS A 48 14.28 -3.84 -2.73
C LYS A 48 14.39 -2.50 -3.46
N LYS A 49 13.35 -2.12 -4.22
CA LYS A 49 13.32 -0.81 -4.91
C LYS A 49 13.22 0.36 -3.94
N VAL A 50 12.49 0.19 -2.84
CA VAL A 50 12.44 1.19 -1.74
C VAL A 50 13.82 1.33 -1.11
N GLN A 51 14.51 0.23 -0.81
CA GLN A 51 15.89 0.27 -0.29
C GLN A 51 16.85 0.96 -1.27
N ALA A 52 16.76 0.65 -2.57
CA ALA A 52 17.60 1.31 -3.58
C ALA A 52 17.36 2.82 -3.68
N LEU A 53 16.14 3.28 -3.38
CA LEU A 53 15.77 4.69 -3.43
C LEU A 53 16.17 5.47 -2.18
N PHE A 54 15.98 4.87 -1.00
CA PHE A 54 16.13 5.55 0.30
C PHE A 54 17.36 5.12 1.10
N GLY A 55 18.13 4.15 0.60
CA GLY A 55 19.29 3.59 1.28
C GLY A 55 18.94 2.52 2.31
N ASP A 56 19.96 2.03 3.00
CA ASP A 56 19.83 0.92 3.96
C ASP A 56 18.98 1.30 5.19
N GLU A 57 18.90 2.59 5.55
CA GLU A 57 18.04 3.09 6.63
C GLU A 57 16.53 2.87 6.37
N ALA A 58 16.15 2.58 5.12
CA ALA A 58 14.79 2.22 4.75
C ALA A 58 14.39 0.81 5.18
N ILE A 59 15.35 0.01 5.67
CA ILE A 59 15.14 -1.35 6.17
C ILE A 59 15.47 -1.36 7.67
N ASN A 60 14.57 -1.93 8.48
CA ASN A 60 14.84 -2.13 9.90
C ASN A 60 15.65 -3.41 10.16
N GLU A 61 16.05 -3.64 11.40
CA GLU A 61 16.84 -4.82 11.80
C GLU A 61 16.17 -6.16 11.47
N ASP A 62 14.83 -6.19 11.44
CA ASP A 62 14.03 -7.35 11.08
C ASP A 62 13.98 -7.63 9.56
N GLY A 63 14.54 -6.74 8.74
CA GLY A 63 14.50 -6.83 7.28
C GLY A 63 13.18 -6.37 6.66
N GLU A 64 12.35 -5.64 7.41
CA GLU A 64 11.12 -5.00 6.95
C GLU A 64 11.35 -3.52 6.61
N MET A 65 10.37 -2.91 5.94
CA MET A 65 10.40 -1.48 5.65
C MET A 65 10.35 -0.65 6.95
N ASN A 66 11.35 0.22 7.14
CA ASN A 66 11.33 1.26 8.17
C ASN A 66 10.34 2.37 7.77
N ARG A 67 9.07 2.20 8.13
CA ARG A 67 7.99 3.13 7.78
C ARG A 67 8.16 4.52 8.38
N THR A 68 8.76 4.61 9.57
CA THR A 68 9.02 5.90 10.22
C THR A 68 10.03 6.70 9.40
N PHE A 69 11.16 6.08 9.05
CA PHE A 69 12.18 6.71 8.22
C PHE A 69 11.65 7.10 6.84
N VAL A 70 11.07 6.14 6.10
CA VAL A 70 10.57 6.44 4.74
C VAL A 70 9.44 7.47 4.80
N GLY A 71 8.58 7.41 5.81
CA GLY A 71 7.52 8.40 6.05
C GLY A 71 8.09 9.81 6.22
N GLN A 72 9.13 9.98 7.04
CA GLN A 72 9.81 11.27 7.20
C GLN A 72 10.41 11.77 5.88
N GLN A 73 11.02 10.88 5.09
CA GLN A 73 11.62 11.25 3.81
C GLN A 73 10.60 11.75 2.79
N VAL A 74 9.39 11.18 2.74
CA VAL A 74 8.36 11.55 1.75
C VAL A 74 7.37 12.61 2.24
N PHE A 75 7.35 12.91 3.54
CA PHE A 75 6.43 13.88 4.13
C PHE A 75 6.79 15.32 3.71
N TYR A 76 8.09 15.63 3.61
CA TYR A 76 8.58 16.96 3.25
C TYR A 76 9.16 17.07 1.83
N ASP A 77 9.18 15.97 1.07
CA ASP A 77 9.74 15.92 -0.28
C ASP A 77 8.74 15.26 -1.24
N ASP A 78 8.10 16.11 -2.03
CA ASP A 78 7.10 15.71 -3.01
C ASP A 78 7.69 14.84 -4.13
N GLU A 79 8.96 15.04 -4.50
CA GLU A 79 9.61 14.23 -5.53
C GLU A 79 9.93 12.83 -5.00
N LYS A 80 10.45 12.72 -3.77
CA LYS A 80 10.61 11.40 -3.11
C LYS A 80 9.27 10.68 -2.95
N ARG A 81 8.20 11.42 -2.62
CA ARG A 81 6.84 10.84 -2.54
C ARG A 81 6.36 10.31 -3.88
N LYS A 82 6.58 11.05 -4.97
CA LYS A 82 6.26 10.58 -6.33
C LYS A 82 7.07 9.35 -6.72
N GLN A 83 8.37 9.32 -6.41
CA GLN A 83 9.24 8.18 -6.69
C GLN A 83 8.81 6.92 -5.93
N LEU A 84 8.48 7.05 -4.63
CA LEU A 84 7.92 5.96 -3.85
C LEU A 84 6.60 5.46 -4.46
N ASN A 85 5.68 6.36 -4.80
CA ASN A 85 4.40 6.01 -5.41
C ASN A 85 4.57 5.32 -6.76
N ALA A 86 5.55 5.73 -7.57
CA ALA A 86 5.86 5.09 -8.85
C ALA A 86 6.36 3.64 -8.70
N ILE A 87 6.98 3.31 -7.57
CA ILE A 87 7.36 1.93 -7.21
C ILE A 87 6.14 1.14 -6.72
N VAL A 88 5.38 1.70 -5.77
CA VAL A 88 4.35 0.98 -5.02
C VAL A 88 3.05 0.82 -5.82
N HIS A 89 2.56 1.87 -6.47
CA HIS A 89 1.24 1.86 -7.14
C HIS A 89 1.11 0.76 -8.21
N PRO A 90 2.09 0.51 -9.10
CA PRO A 90 1.97 -0.56 -10.08
C PRO A 90 1.89 -1.96 -9.44
N ILE A 91 2.59 -2.17 -8.32
CA ILE A 91 2.58 -3.45 -7.59
C ILE A 91 1.22 -3.65 -6.92
N VAL A 92 0.72 -2.62 -6.23
CA VAL A 92 -0.61 -2.62 -5.62
C VAL A 92 -1.70 -2.86 -6.65
N GLY A 93 -1.66 -2.16 -7.78
CA GLY A 93 -2.62 -2.36 -8.87
C GLY A 93 -2.62 -3.79 -9.42
N LYS A 94 -1.44 -4.42 -9.56
CA LYS A 94 -1.34 -5.84 -9.96
C LYS A 94 -1.95 -6.76 -8.91
N MET A 95 -1.62 -6.58 -7.63
CA MET A 95 -2.15 -7.39 -6.54
C MET A 95 -3.67 -7.27 -6.43
N MET A 96 -4.19 -6.05 -6.43
CA MET A 96 -5.63 -5.80 -6.41
C MET A 96 -6.34 -6.44 -7.60
N ASN A 97 -5.74 -6.41 -8.79
CA ASN A 97 -6.32 -7.05 -9.98
C ASN A 97 -6.32 -8.58 -9.92
N GLN A 98 -5.36 -9.20 -9.23
CA GLN A 98 -5.35 -10.65 -9.00
C GLN A 98 -6.39 -11.06 -7.95
N GLU A 99 -6.69 -10.16 -7.01
CA GLU A 99 -7.72 -10.35 -5.99
C GLU A 99 -9.13 -9.94 -6.46
N ARG A 100 -9.32 -9.45 -7.70
CA ARG A 100 -10.65 -9.22 -8.29
C ARG A 100 -11.28 -10.53 -8.71
#